data_AF-A0A293LRI6-F1
#
_entry.id   AF-A0A293LRI6-F1
#
_cell.length_a   1.000
_cell.length_b   1.000
_cell.length_c   1.000
_cell.angle_alpha   90.00
_cell.angle_beta   90.00
_cell.angle_gamma   90.00
#
_symmetry.space_group_name_H-M   'P 1'
#
loop_
_entity.id
_entity.type
_entity.pdbx_description
1 polymer ?
#
loop_
_entity_poly.entity_id
_entity_poly.type
_entity_poly.pdbx_seq_one_letter_code
_entity_poly.pdbx_strand_id
1 'polypeptide(L)'
;MCRAKGVKRNVIRKYLNHEVYRGSLFEEDVVVHNQCTIQSIGQTMYTIARNKKCLVPYDDKRYLLPDKVSSLPYGSCEYTGKYTF
;
A
#
# COMPACT_ATOMS: atom_id res chain seq x y z
N MET A 1 3.30 12.82 -8.36
CA MET A 1 3.47 12.51 -6.91
C MET A 1 2.50 11.39 -6.55
N CYS A 2 2.99 10.20 -6.22
CA CYS A 2 2.15 9.06 -5.85
C CYS A 2 1.36 9.38 -4.58
N ARG A 3 0.05 9.23 -4.62
CA ARG A 3 -0.85 9.54 -3.51
C ARG A 3 -1.27 8.24 -2.82
N ALA A 4 -0.67 7.93 -1.68
CA ALA A 4 -1.09 6.79 -0.87
C ALA A 4 -2.44 7.09 -0.20
N LYS A 5 -3.47 6.29 -0.51
CA LYS A 5 -4.83 6.50 -0.01
C LYS A 5 -4.87 6.33 1.51
N GLY A 6 -5.49 7.29 2.21
CA GLY A 6 -5.67 7.22 3.67
C GLY A 6 -4.42 7.50 4.52
N VAL A 7 -3.29 7.84 3.89
CA VAL A 7 -2.05 8.27 4.54
C VAL A 7 -2.02 9.80 4.63
N LYS A 8 -1.55 10.35 5.77
CA LYS A 8 -1.47 11.81 5.94
C LYS A 8 -0.43 12.44 5.00
N ARG A 9 -0.74 13.64 4.50
CA ARG A 9 0.12 14.38 3.56
C ARG A 9 1.51 14.69 4.12
N ASN A 10 1.62 14.98 5.41
CA ASN A 10 2.92 15.22 6.06
C ASN A 10 3.81 13.96 6.05
N VAL A 11 3.22 12.79 6.32
CA VAL A 11 3.93 11.50 6.22
C VAL A 11 4.35 11.23 4.78
N ILE A 12 3.47 11.50 3.81
CA ILE A 12 3.82 11.35 2.39
C ILE A 12 5.02 12.21 2.01
N ARG A 13 4.98 13.52 2.35
CA ARG A 13 6.06 14.44 2.01
C ARG A 13 7.39 14.13 2.69
N LYS A 14 7.36 13.54 3.89
CA LYS A 14 8.56 13.33 4.71
C LYS A 14 9.21 11.96 4.51
N TYR A 15 8.41 10.92 4.27
CA TYR A 15 8.89 9.54 4.30
C TYR A 15 8.58 8.73 3.04
N LEU A 16 7.62 9.14 2.21
CA LEU A 16 7.22 8.39 1.01
C LEU A 16 7.76 9.09 -0.24
N ASN A 17 9.05 8.89 -0.49
CA ASN A 17 9.70 9.28 -1.75
C ASN A 17 9.61 8.13 -2.78
N HIS A 18 10.07 8.39 -4.00
CA HIS A 18 10.02 7.40 -5.10
C HIS A 18 10.91 6.18 -4.83
N GLU A 19 12.05 6.37 -4.17
CA GLU A 19 12.99 5.30 -3.84
C GLU A 19 12.39 4.30 -2.85
N VAL A 20 11.71 4.80 -1.81
CA VAL A 20 11.01 3.97 -0.83
C VAL A 20 9.87 3.18 -1.49
N TYR A 21 9.18 3.77 -2.48
CA TYR A 21 8.20 3.04 -3.28
C TYR A 21 8.84 1.92 -4.10
N ARG A 22 9.97 2.20 -4.75
CA ARG A 22 10.72 1.22 -5.53
C ARG A 22 11.22 0.07 -4.65
N GLY A 23 11.81 0.36 -3.50
CA GLY A 23 12.23 -0.64 -2.52
C GLY A 23 11.06 -1.51 -2.08
N SER A 24 9.97 -0.89 -1.62
CA SER A 24 8.74 -1.60 -1.23
C SER A 24 8.23 -2.55 -2.33
N LEU A 25 8.23 -2.12 -3.60
CA LEU A 25 7.72 -2.93 -4.72
C LEU A 25 8.61 -4.14 -5.07
N PHE A 26 9.94 -3.95 -5.12
CA PHE A 26 10.87 -4.99 -5.58
C PHE A 26 11.41 -5.87 -4.46
N GLU A 27 11.50 -5.34 -3.24
CA GLU A 27 11.97 -6.07 -2.05
C GLU A 27 10.79 -6.71 -1.28
N GLU A 28 9.56 -6.50 -1.76
CA GLU A 28 8.32 -6.98 -1.16
C GLU A 28 8.07 -6.47 0.27
N ASP A 29 8.63 -5.31 0.58
CA ASP A 29 8.57 -4.70 1.90
C ASP A 29 7.30 -3.87 2.12
N VAL A 30 6.76 -3.99 3.34
CA VAL A 30 5.59 -3.21 3.77
C VAL A 30 6.04 -2.00 4.58
N VAL A 31 5.81 -0.81 4.05
CA VAL A 31 6.15 0.44 4.74
C VAL A 31 5.04 0.81 5.71
N VAL A 32 5.36 0.92 7.00
CA VAL A 32 4.41 1.29 8.06
C VAL A 32 4.89 2.57 8.75
N HIS A 33 3.98 3.52 8.97
CA HIS A 33 4.26 4.71 9.76
C HIS A 33 3.20 4.98 10.81
N ASN A 34 3.65 5.49 11.95
CA ASN A 34 2.78 6.01 12.99
C ASN A 34 2.14 7.33 12.55
N GLN A 35 0.83 7.44 12.77
CA GLN A 35 0.06 8.65 12.51
C GLN A 35 -0.81 9.01 13.71
N CYS A 36 -0.56 10.19 14.28
CA CYS A 36 -1.36 10.74 15.38
C CYS A 36 -2.53 11.56 14.85
N THR A 37 -3.74 11.33 15.33
CA THR A 37 -4.95 12.08 14.95
C THR A 37 -5.80 12.36 16.18
N ILE A 38 -6.42 13.54 16.22
CA ILE A 38 -7.40 13.88 17.24
C ILE A 38 -8.76 13.32 16.80
N GLN A 39 -9.39 12.51 17.63
CA GLN A 39 -10.66 11.84 17.34
C GLN A 39 -11.61 11.98 18.53
N SER A 40 -12.89 12.29 18.26
CA SER A 40 -13.96 12.24 19.27
C SER A 40 -14.50 10.81 19.36
N ILE A 41 -14.56 10.26 20.57
CA ILE A 41 -15.17 8.95 20.87
C ILE A 41 -16.09 9.16 22.06
N GLY A 42 -17.39 8.89 21.90
CA GLY A 42 -18.37 9.09 22.98
C GLY A 42 -18.37 10.52 23.51
N GLN A 43 -18.32 11.52 22.62
CA GLN A 43 -18.29 12.96 22.95
C GLN A 43 -17.05 13.42 23.73
N THR A 44 -16.06 12.55 23.93
CA THR A 44 -14.77 12.90 24.56
C THR A 44 -13.67 12.94 23.51
N MET A 45 -12.77 13.92 23.60
CA MET A 45 -11.68 14.13 22.64
C MET A 45 -10.44 13.33 23.05
N TYR A 46 -9.88 12.59 22.09
CA TYR A 46 -8.68 11.79 22.29
C TYR A 46 -7.61 12.10 21.24
N THR A 47 -6.35 12.02 21.64
CA THR A 47 -5.23 11.96 20.69
C THR A 47 -4.84 10.50 20.50
N ILE A 48 -5.04 9.98 19.29
CA ILE A 48 -4.82 8.57 18.98
C ILE A 48 -3.67 8.43 18.00
N ALA A 49 -2.65 7.67 18.38
CA ALA A 49 -1.58 7.22 17.51
C ALA A 49 -1.92 5.86 16.92
N ARG A 50 -1.81 5.69 15.60
CA ARG A 50 -2.00 4.39 14.93
C ARG A 50 -0.86 4.12 13.96
N ASN A 51 -0.36 2.89 13.96
CA ASN A 51 0.54 2.41 12.92
C ASN A 51 -0.28 2.08 11.67
N LYS A 52 -0.02 2.80 10.57
CA LYS A 52 -0.71 2.61 9.30
C LYS A 52 0.25 2.08 8.24
N LYS A 53 -0.17 1.02 7.56
CA LYS A 53 0.46 0.58 6.31
C LYS A 53 0.32 1.69 5.28
N CYS A 54 1.46 2.17 4.82
CA CYS A 54 1.58 3.29 3.89
C CYS A 54 1.79 2.80 2.46
N LEU A 55 2.65 1.80 2.29
CA LEU A 55 2.89 1.09 1.03
C LEU A 55 2.88 -0.41 1.29
N VAL A 56 2.36 -1.13 0.31
CA VAL A 56 2.31 -2.59 0.27
C VAL A 56 2.63 -2.98 -1.18
N PRO A 57 3.47 -3.99 -1.42
CA PRO A 57 3.83 -4.43 -2.78
C PRO A 57 2.69 -5.13 -3.50
N TYR A 58 1.73 -5.68 -2.75
CA TYR A 58 0.65 -6.51 -3.25
C TYR A 58 -0.58 -5.67 -3.61
N ASP A 59 -1.23 -6.00 -4.73
CA ASP A 59 -2.54 -5.46 -5.13
C ASP A 59 -3.58 -6.59 -5.07
N ASP A 60 -4.51 -6.50 -4.12
CA ASP A 60 -5.52 -7.54 -3.92
C ASP A 60 -6.49 -7.70 -5.11
N LYS A 61 -6.50 -6.75 -6.07
CA LYS A 61 -7.43 -6.74 -7.21
C LYS A 61 -6.85 -7.28 -8.50
N ARG A 62 -5.53 -7.46 -8.58
CA ARG A 62 -4.84 -7.90 -9.79
C ARG A 62 -3.72 -8.87 -9.46
N TYR A 63 -3.46 -9.80 -10.36
CA TYR A 63 -2.28 -10.65 -10.26
C TYR A 63 -1.06 -9.90 -10.80
N LEU A 64 -0.08 -9.61 -9.95
CA LEU A 64 1.19 -9.03 -10.37
C LEU A 64 2.06 -10.11 -11.01
N LEU A 65 2.58 -9.83 -12.21
CA LEU A 65 3.54 -10.70 -12.89
C LEU A 65 4.91 -10.66 -12.19
N PRO A 66 5.82 -11.61 -12.48
CA PRO A 66 7.14 -11.66 -11.84
C PRO A 66 7.98 -10.40 -12.00
N ASP A 67 7.71 -9.58 -13.02
CA ASP A 67 8.36 -8.29 -13.26
C ASP A 67 7.89 -7.17 -12.31
N LYS A 68 6.88 -7.43 -11.46
CA LYS A 68 6.28 -6.53 -10.46
C LYS A 68 5.67 -5.24 -11.02
N VAL A 69 5.66 -5.07 -12.33
CA VAL A 69 5.15 -3.87 -13.03
C VAL A 69 3.93 -4.24 -13.85
N SER A 70 3.98 -5.38 -14.53
CA SER A 70 2.86 -5.86 -15.33
C SER A 70 1.85 -6.60 -14.44
N SER A 71 0.57 -6.45 -14.75
CA SER A 71 -0.50 -7.07 -13.95
C SER A 71 -1.60 -7.62 -14.83
N LEU A 72 -2.17 -8.76 -14.45
CA LEU A 72 -3.31 -9.37 -15.11
C LEU A 72 -4.56 -9.26 -14.23
N PRO A 73 -5.74 -9.01 -14.81
CA PRO A 73 -6.98 -9.12 -14.08
C PRO A 73 -7.26 -10.60 -13.76
N TYR A 74 -7.80 -10.85 -12.56
CA TYR A 74 -8.28 -12.18 -12.21
C TYR A 74 -9.37 -12.62 -13.20
N GLY A 75 -9.29 -13.86 -13.67
CA GLY A 75 -10.24 -14.42 -14.66
C GLY A 75 -9.92 -14.11 -16.12
N SER A 76 -8.78 -13.48 -16.43
CA SER A 76 -8.28 -13.41 -17.81
C SER A 76 -7.88 -14.80 -18.33
N CYS A 77 -8.06 -15.06 -19.62
CA CYS A 77 -7.72 -16.35 -20.23
C CYS A 77 -6.21 -16.68 -20.08
N GLU A 78 -5.36 -15.65 -20.10
CA GLU A 78 -3.91 -15.76 -19.84
C GLU A 78 -3.57 -16.18 -18.41
N TYR A 79 -4.42 -15.86 -17.43
CA TYR A 79 -4.28 -16.34 -16.06
C TYR A 79 -4.50 -17.87 -15.99
N THR A 80 -5.47 -18.39 -16.74
CA THR A 80 -5.83 -19.81 -16.76
C THR A 80 -4.76 -20.69 -17.44
N GLY A 81 -4.04 -20.16 -18.42
CA GLY A 81 -3.00 -20.89 -19.16
C GLY A 81 -1.71 -21.22 -18.38
N LYS A 82 -1.50 -20.64 -17.20
CA LYS A 82 -0.36 -20.96 -16.31
C LYS A 82 -0.69 -21.96 -15.20
N TYR A 83 -1.97 -22.35 -15.09
CA TYR A 83 -2.47 -23.36 -14.16
C TYR A 83 -3.15 -24.49 -14.94
N THR A 84 -2.38 -25.20 -15.77
CA THR A 84 -2.75 -26.56 -16.19
C THR A 84 -1.97 -27.51 -15.29
N PHE A 85 -2.69 -28.30 -14.49
CA PHE A 85 -2.13 -29.37 -13.65
C PHE A 85 -1.47 -30.46 -14.50
#